data_AF-A0A290WSQ0-F1
#
_entry.id   AF-A0A290WSQ0-F1
#
_cell.length_a   1.000
_cell.length_b   1.000
_cell.length_c   1.000
_cell.angle_alpha   90.00
_cell.angle_beta   90.00
_cell.angle_gamma   90.00
#
_symmetry.space_group_name_H-M   'P 1'
#
loop_
_entity.id
_entity.type
_entity.pdbx_description
1 polymer ?
#
loop_
_entity_poly.entity_id
_entity_poly.type
_entity_poly.pdbx_seq_one_letter_code
_entity_poly.pdbx_strand_id
1 'polypeptide(L)'
;MSAEKTITETSSYGKDTPVGRPDIDGRAGIFVPTAEFDLDNTTTIRKGAGIVGFGNLDGTLTVYFEANRFDESTLHKWEHKARKAYDRMVMGAPTVSKAKIDARMLEQVGIIDGMGINLKHPERLTHWLAISNVADTGPEEPVVRWKNR
;
A
#
# COMPACT_ATOMS: atom_id res chain seq x y z
N MET A 1 18.13 -27.91 -31.19
CA MET A 1 17.83 -26.51 -30.84
C MET A 1 16.58 -26.49 -29.98
N SER A 2 16.73 -26.78 -28.69
CA SER A 2 15.60 -26.77 -27.75
C SER A 2 15.45 -25.34 -27.24
N ALA A 3 14.32 -24.71 -27.55
CA ALA A 3 13.97 -23.42 -26.97
C ALA A 3 13.72 -23.63 -25.48
N GLU A 4 14.66 -23.22 -24.63
CA GLU A 4 14.43 -23.03 -23.21
C GLU A 4 13.33 -21.98 -23.05
N LYS A 5 12.17 -22.43 -22.54
CA LYS A 5 11.18 -21.51 -21.98
C LYS A 5 11.86 -20.82 -20.81
N THR A 6 12.19 -19.55 -20.98
CA THR A 6 12.52 -18.64 -19.89
C THR A 6 11.41 -18.78 -18.87
N ILE A 7 11.74 -19.34 -17.70
CA ILE A 7 10.87 -19.29 -16.54
C ILE A 7 10.83 -17.81 -16.19
N THR A 8 9.83 -17.10 -16.69
CA THR A 8 9.56 -15.74 -16.26
C THR A 8 9.39 -15.85 -14.75
N GLU A 9 10.35 -15.34 -13.98
CA GLU A 9 10.20 -15.18 -12.54
C GLU A 9 8.98 -14.26 -12.35
N THR A 10 7.80 -14.85 -12.24
CA THR A 10 6.60 -14.16 -11.79
C THR A 10 6.89 -13.78 -10.36
N SER A 11 7.34 -12.55 -10.17
CA SER A 11 7.37 -11.94 -8.86
C SER A 11 5.96 -12.04 -8.29
N SER A 12 5.87 -12.85 -7.24
CA SER A 12 4.65 -12.98 -6.46
C SER A 12 4.79 -12.06 -5.27
N TYR A 13 3.73 -11.33 -4.99
CA TYR A 13 3.57 -10.64 -3.72
C TYR A 13 3.74 -11.62 -2.55
N GLY A 14 4.16 -11.10 -1.39
CA GLY A 14 4.49 -11.92 -0.23
C GLY A 14 3.36 -12.86 0.18
N LYS A 15 3.69 -14.00 0.82
CA LYS A 15 2.73 -15.03 1.25
C LYS A 15 1.59 -14.48 2.13
N ASP A 16 1.84 -13.37 2.82
CA ASP A 16 0.89 -12.71 3.72
C ASP A 16 0.01 -11.67 3.03
N THR A 17 0.24 -11.37 1.74
CA THR A 17 -0.61 -10.46 0.97
C THR A 17 -1.95 -11.15 0.67
N PRO A 18 -3.09 -10.59 1.12
CA PRO A 18 -4.40 -11.14 0.79
C PRO A 18 -4.64 -11.16 -0.73
N VAL A 19 -5.28 -12.20 -1.24
CA VAL A 19 -5.61 -12.34 -2.66
C VAL A 19 -7.08 -12.02 -2.90
N GLY A 20 -7.34 -11.18 -3.90
CA GLY A 20 -8.67 -10.67 -4.20
C GLY A 20 -9.06 -9.45 -3.35
N ARG A 21 -10.02 -8.66 -3.86
CA ARG A 21 -10.47 -7.46 -3.17
C ARG A 21 -11.15 -7.85 -1.85
N PRO A 22 -10.71 -7.30 -0.71
CA PRO A 22 -11.40 -7.54 0.56
C PRO A 22 -12.79 -6.91 0.57
N ASP A 23 -13.73 -7.56 1.24
CA ASP A 23 -15.00 -6.96 1.65
C ASP A 23 -14.81 -5.96 2.80
N ILE A 24 -15.88 -5.32 3.24
CA ILE A 24 -15.88 -4.44 4.41
C ILE A 24 -15.29 -5.20 5.61
N ASP A 25 -14.31 -4.59 6.29
CA ASP A 25 -13.48 -5.16 7.37
C ASP A 25 -12.52 -6.27 6.97
N GLY A 26 -12.51 -6.66 5.70
CA GLY A 26 -11.55 -7.62 5.17
C GLY A 26 -10.13 -7.10 5.20
N ARG A 27 -9.17 -8.02 5.17
CA ARG A 27 -7.75 -7.71 5.29
C ARG A 27 -7.14 -7.26 3.98
N ALA A 28 -6.22 -6.29 4.04
CA ALA A 28 -5.37 -5.90 2.93
C ALA A 28 -3.91 -5.75 3.37
N GLY A 29 -3.00 -5.79 2.41
CA GLY A 29 -1.60 -5.44 2.63
C GLY A 29 -1.39 -3.94 2.68
N ILE A 30 -0.42 -3.50 3.49
CA ILE A 30 0.14 -2.15 3.46
C ILE A 30 1.49 -2.24 2.77
N PHE A 31 1.74 -1.32 1.84
CA PHE A 31 2.92 -1.35 1.00
C PHE A 31 3.71 -0.05 1.06
N VAL A 32 5.00 -0.16 0.76
CA VAL A 32 5.88 0.98 0.43
C VAL A 32 6.58 0.72 -0.91
N PRO A 33 6.96 1.77 -1.67
CA PRO A 33 7.74 1.59 -2.88
C PRO A 33 9.10 0.98 -2.61
N THR A 34 9.54 0.06 -3.48
CA THR A 34 10.92 -0.44 -3.48
C THR A 34 11.83 0.51 -4.26
N ALA A 35 13.13 0.22 -4.27
CA ALA A 35 14.10 0.96 -5.07
C ALA A 35 13.87 0.82 -6.59
N GLU A 36 13.13 -0.19 -7.04
CA GLU A 36 12.76 -0.36 -8.45
C GLU A 36 11.64 0.59 -8.88
N PHE A 37 10.88 1.14 -7.92
CA PHE A 37 9.84 2.10 -8.21
C PHE A 37 10.46 3.45 -8.54
N ASP A 38 10.27 3.91 -9.78
CA ASP A 38 10.74 5.22 -10.22
C ASP A 38 9.89 6.35 -9.58
N LEU A 39 10.28 6.73 -8.36
CA LEU A 39 9.63 7.75 -7.55
C LEU A 39 9.75 9.16 -8.13
N ASP A 40 10.75 9.41 -8.97
CA ASP A 40 11.05 10.75 -9.46
C ASP A 40 10.31 11.04 -10.77
N ASN A 41 10.00 10.02 -11.57
CA ASN A 41 9.24 10.19 -12.82
C ASN A 41 7.78 9.72 -12.76
N THR A 42 7.36 9.09 -11.66
CA THR A 42 5.96 8.66 -11.51
C THR A 42 5.02 9.81 -11.13
N THR A 43 3.89 9.90 -11.82
CA THR A 43 2.79 10.80 -11.44
C THR A 43 1.69 10.09 -10.66
N THR A 44 1.79 8.76 -10.53
CA THR A 44 0.74 7.90 -10.01
C THR A 44 0.72 7.91 -8.48
N ILE A 45 1.80 7.45 -7.84
CA ILE A 45 1.91 7.38 -6.38
C ILE A 45 2.87 8.48 -5.91
N ARG A 46 2.34 9.44 -5.15
CA ARG A 46 3.14 10.56 -4.62
C ARG A 46 3.90 10.16 -3.37
N LYS A 47 5.03 10.85 -3.13
CA LYS A 47 5.83 10.73 -1.91
C LYS A 47 4.95 10.92 -0.67
N GLY A 48 5.13 10.06 0.33
CA GLY A 48 4.39 10.10 1.60
C GLY A 48 2.95 9.58 1.54
N ALA A 49 2.55 8.91 0.45
CA ALA A 49 1.23 8.31 0.35
C ALA A 49 1.07 7.10 1.28
N GLY A 50 -0.16 6.90 1.77
CA GLY A 50 -0.60 5.61 2.30
C GLY A 50 -1.00 4.70 1.14
N ILE A 51 -0.40 3.51 1.05
CA ILE A 51 -0.61 2.55 -0.03
C ILE A 51 -1.12 1.24 0.57
N VAL A 52 -2.28 0.79 0.11
CA VAL A 52 -2.91 -0.46 0.56
C VAL A 52 -3.35 -1.27 -0.65
N GLY A 53 -3.41 -2.58 -0.54
CA GLY A 53 -3.79 -3.40 -1.69
C GLY A 53 -3.91 -4.89 -1.43
N PHE A 54 -4.17 -5.61 -2.51
CA PHE A 54 -4.31 -7.05 -2.52
C PHE A 54 -3.67 -7.64 -3.78
N GLY A 55 -3.33 -8.92 -3.71
CA GLY A 55 -2.78 -9.69 -4.80
C GLY A 55 -3.83 -10.14 -5.80
N ASN A 56 -3.44 -10.18 -7.08
CA ASN A 56 -4.23 -10.70 -8.18
C ASN A 56 -3.73 -12.09 -8.60
N LEU A 57 -4.61 -12.91 -9.18
CA LEU A 57 -4.25 -14.26 -9.64
C LEU A 57 -3.13 -14.32 -10.68
N ASP A 58 -2.86 -13.19 -11.36
CA ASP A 58 -1.78 -13.05 -12.33
C ASP A 58 -0.43 -12.60 -11.71
N GLY A 59 -0.33 -12.57 -10.39
CA GLY A 59 0.89 -12.20 -9.66
C GLY A 59 1.08 -10.70 -9.43
N THR A 60 0.25 -9.84 -10.03
CA THR A 60 0.30 -8.38 -9.81
C THR A 60 -0.41 -7.96 -8.52
N LEU A 61 -0.20 -6.72 -8.11
CA LEU A 61 -0.93 -6.07 -7.02
C LEU A 61 -1.99 -5.13 -7.58
N THR A 62 -3.18 -5.13 -7.00
CA THR A 62 -4.12 -4.01 -7.11
C THR A 62 -3.98 -3.16 -5.86
N VAL A 63 -3.56 -1.90 -6.04
CA VAL A 63 -3.35 -0.96 -4.93
C VAL A 63 -4.27 0.25 -5.01
N TYR A 64 -4.63 0.76 -3.86
CA TYR A 64 -5.28 2.04 -3.62
C TYR A 64 -4.33 2.90 -2.80
N PHE A 65 -4.34 4.20 -3.08
CA PHE A 65 -3.42 5.12 -2.41
C PHE A 65 -4.05 6.47 -2.10
N GLU A 66 -3.51 7.16 -1.10
CA GLU A 66 -3.90 8.53 -0.74
C GLU A 66 -2.66 9.32 -0.31
N ALA A 67 -2.49 10.50 -0.90
CA ALA A 67 -1.33 11.37 -0.69
C ALA A 67 -1.72 12.73 -0.08
N ASN A 68 -2.99 12.92 0.24
CA ASN A 68 -3.59 14.19 0.63
C ASN A 68 -3.39 15.30 -0.43
N ARG A 69 -3.68 14.99 -1.71
CA ARG A 69 -3.46 15.93 -2.83
C ARG A 69 -4.20 17.26 -2.67
N PHE A 70 -5.33 17.25 -1.95
CA PHE A 70 -6.20 18.42 -1.77
C PHE A 70 -6.01 19.10 -0.41
N ASP A 71 -4.98 18.72 0.36
CA ASP A 71 -4.67 19.30 1.66
C ASP A 71 -5.85 19.28 2.65
N GLU A 72 -6.52 18.12 2.74
CA GLU A 72 -7.57 17.89 3.71
C GLU A 72 -6.95 17.79 5.12
N SER A 73 -7.45 18.60 6.04
CA SER A 73 -6.91 18.73 7.40
C SER A 73 -6.93 17.43 8.21
N THR A 74 -7.83 16.50 7.87
CA THR A 74 -7.94 15.20 8.54
C THR A 74 -6.90 14.18 8.08
N LEU A 75 -6.14 14.47 7.01
CA LEU A 75 -5.25 13.52 6.33
C LEU A 75 -3.75 13.85 6.49
N HIS A 76 -3.37 14.68 7.46
CA HIS A 76 -1.96 14.96 7.71
C HIS A 76 -1.20 13.76 8.28
N LYS A 77 -1.85 12.93 9.11
CA LYS A 77 -1.28 11.68 9.62
C LYS A 77 -1.32 10.58 8.56
N TRP A 78 -0.23 9.81 8.43
CA TRP A 78 -0.08 8.79 7.40
C TRP A 78 -1.12 7.68 7.53
N GLU A 79 -1.43 7.26 8.75
CA GLU A 79 -2.43 6.23 9.04
C GLU A 79 -3.83 6.64 8.55
N HIS A 80 -4.16 7.93 8.55
CA HIS A 80 -5.44 8.42 8.02
C HIS A 80 -5.49 8.36 6.48
N LYS A 81 -4.35 8.60 5.82
CA LYS A 81 -4.24 8.41 4.36
C LYS A 81 -4.41 6.92 4.02
N ALA A 82 -3.70 6.04 4.72
CA ALA A 82 -3.81 4.59 4.53
C ALA A 82 -5.25 4.10 4.78
N ARG A 83 -5.91 4.61 5.84
CA ARG A 83 -7.31 4.32 6.14
C ARG A 83 -8.26 4.78 5.02
N LYS A 84 -8.11 6.00 4.51
CA LYS A 84 -8.95 6.51 3.41
C LYS A 84 -8.79 5.69 2.13
N ALA A 85 -7.56 5.26 1.82
CA ALA A 85 -7.29 4.37 0.70
C ALA A 85 -7.95 2.99 0.90
N TYR A 86 -7.89 2.46 2.14
CA TYR A 86 -8.52 1.20 2.52
C TYR A 86 -10.04 1.25 2.42
N ASP A 87 -10.66 2.29 2.96
CA ASP A 87 -12.12 2.47 2.92
C ASP A 87 -12.62 2.48 1.46
N ARG A 88 -11.94 3.21 0.56
CA ARG A 88 -12.26 3.22 -0.88
C ARG A 88 -12.17 1.82 -1.51
N MET A 89 -11.14 1.05 -1.12
CA MET A 89 -10.91 -0.29 -1.64
C MET A 89 -12.03 -1.26 -1.22
N VAL A 90 -12.35 -1.33 0.07
CA VAL A 90 -13.35 -2.29 0.58
C VAL A 90 -14.77 -1.92 0.14
N MET A 91 -15.06 -0.62 -0.01
CA MET A 91 -16.34 -0.15 -0.55
C MET A 91 -16.42 -0.29 -2.09
N GLY A 92 -15.30 -0.57 -2.76
CA GLY A 92 -15.26 -0.57 -4.23
C GLY A 92 -15.56 0.77 -4.86
N ALA A 93 -15.26 1.86 -4.16
CA ALA A 93 -15.59 3.22 -4.59
C ALA A 93 -14.85 3.58 -5.89
N PRO A 94 -15.52 4.22 -6.88
CA PRO A 94 -14.85 4.79 -8.04
C PRO A 94 -13.76 5.78 -7.60
N THR A 95 -12.53 5.59 -8.06
CA THR A 95 -11.39 6.45 -7.71
C THR A 95 -10.31 6.40 -8.79
N VAL A 96 -9.62 7.53 -8.99
CA VAL A 96 -8.41 7.62 -9.82
C VAL A 96 -7.15 7.22 -9.04
N SER A 97 -7.23 7.15 -7.70
CA SER A 97 -6.12 6.76 -6.84
C SER A 97 -6.08 5.23 -6.64
N LYS A 98 -6.04 4.52 -7.77
CA LYS A 98 -5.98 3.06 -7.87
C LYS A 98 -5.09 2.67 -9.03
N ALA A 99 -4.26 1.64 -8.86
CA ALA A 99 -3.39 1.13 -9.91
C ALA A 99 -3.22 -0.39 -9.83
N LYS A 100 -2.89 -1.00 -10.96
CA LYS A 100 -2.37 -2.37 -11.04
C LYS A 100 -0.86 -2.29 -11.24
N ILE A 101 -0.09 -2.90 -10.34
CA ILE A 101 1.36 -2.72 -10.25
C ILE A 101 2.06 -4.09 -10.16
N ASP A 102 3.26 -4.20 -10.75
CA ASP A 102 4.12 -5.38 -10.59
C ASP A 102 4.52 -5.55 -9.12
N ALA A 103 4.44 -6.77 -8.58
CA ALA A 103 4.71 -7.01 -7.17
C ALA A 103 6.13 -6.62 -6.72
N ARG A 104 7.14 -6.60 -7.62
CA ARG A 104 8.53 -6.18 -7.30
C ARG A 104 8.66 -4.71 -6.93
N MET A 105 7.74 -3.91 -7.44
CA MET A 105 7.77 -2.47 -7.31
C MET A 105 7.33 -2.01 -5.91
N LEU A 106 6.71 -2.90 -5.12
CA LEU A 106 6.19 -2.60 -3.80
C LEU A 106 6.59 -3.69 -2.78
N GLU A 107 7.02 -3.27 -1.59
CA GLU A 107 7.30 -4.16 -0.46
C GLU A 107 6.15 -4.08 0.54
N GLN A 108 5.64 -5.23 0.99
CA GLN A 108 4.62 -5.27 2.04
C GLN A 108 5.26 -5.01 3.40
N VAL A 109 4.79 -3.99 4.12
CA VAL A 109 5.31 -3.59 5.44
C VAL A 109 4.33 -3.86 6.58
N GLY A 110 3.11 -4.29 6.26
CA GLY A 110 2.09 -4.57 7.25
C GLY A 110 0.76 -5.02 6.66
N ILE A 111 -0.26 -5.02 7.50
CA ILE A 111 -1.64 -5.30 7.15
C ILE A 111 -2.57 -4.23 7.71
N ILE A 112 -3.69 -4.02 7.03
CA ILE A 112 -4.79 -3.16 7.46
C ILE A 112 -6.10 -3.95 7.36
N ASP A 113 -7.00 -3.74 8.32
CA ASP A 113 -8.35 -4.31 8.34
C ASP A 113 -9.34 -3.38 9.07
N GLY A 114 -10.53 -3.90 9.35
CA GLY A 114 -11.59 -3.20 10.08
C GLY A 114 -11.25 -2.80 11.52
N MET A 115 -10.17 -3.33 12.10
CA MET A 115 -9.74 -3.06 13.48
C MET A 115 -8.61 -2.05 13.54
N GLY A 116 -7.72 -2.06 12.55
CA GLY A 116 -6.52 -1.24 12.62
C GLY A 116 -5.49 -1.47 11.54
N ILE A 117 -4.30 -0.94 11.80
CA ILE A 117 -3.05 -1.25 11.11
C ILE A 117 -2.17 -2.08 12.04
N ASN A 118 -1.52 -3.09 11.49
CA ASN A 118 -0.42 -3.80 12.12
C ASN A 118 0.79 -3.80 11.19
N LEU A 119 1.82 -3.03 11.55
CA LEU A 119 3.09 -2.94 10.84
C LEU A 119 4.02 -4.07 11.27
N LYS A 120 4.46 -4.87 10.29
CA LYS A 120 5.49 -5.91 10.48
C LYS A 120 6.91 -5.35 10.32
N HIS A 121 7.05 -4.34 9.46
CA HIS A 121 8.31 -3.69 9.12
C HIS A 121 8.19 -2.16 9.29
N PRO A 122 7.98 -1.65 10.52
CA PRO A 122 7.82 -0.22 10.77
C PRO A 122 9.04 0.60 10.30
N GLU A 123 10.23 0.04 10.35
CA GLU A 123 11.47 0.66 9.85
C GLU A 123 11.41 1.00 8.35
N ARG A 124 10.77 0.13 7.54
CA ARG A 124 10.58 0.37 6.11
C ARG A 124 9.61 1.50 5.84
N LEU A 125 8.54 1.58 6.64
CA LEU A 125 7.62 2.71 6.59
C LEU A 125 8.31 4.02 7.00
N THR A 126 9.06 4.01 8.12
CA THR A 126 9.81 5.19 8.57
C THR A 126 10.79 5.68 7.51
N HIS A 127 11.50 4.76 6.85
CA HIS A 127 12.38 5.10 5.73
C HIS A 127 11.60 5.75 4.57
N TRP A 128 10.47 5.17 4.15
CA TRP A 128 9.60 5.73 3.12
C TRP A 128 9.15 7.17 3.44
N LEU A 129 8.72 7.41 4.69
CA LEU A 129 8.29 8.74 5.12
C LEU A 129 9.46 9.73 5.21
N ALA A 130 10.65 9.27 5.61
CA ALA A 130 11.85 10.09 5.66
C ALA A 130 12.28 10.56 4.27
N ILE A 131 12.38 9.66 3.28
CA ILE A 131 12.71 10.05 1.90
C ILE A 131 11.60 10.88 1.23
N SER A 132 10.41 10.85 1.81
CA SER A 132 9.26 11.67 1.41
C SER A 132 9.17 13.02 2.13
N ASN A 133 10.10 13.33 3.04
CA ASN A 133 10.13 14.54 3.85
C ASN A 133 8.86 14.76 4.70
N VAL A 134 8.30 13.69 5.25
CA VAL A 134 7.08 13.69 6.08
C VAL A 134 7.17 12.68 7.24
N ALA A 135 8.38 12.48 7.78
CA ALA A 135 8.63 11.48 8.83
C ALA A 135 7.78 11.69 10.10
N ASP A 136 7.47 12.94 10.43
CA ASP A 136 6.63 13.37 11.56
C ASP A 136 5.15 12.98 11.42
N THR A 137 4.73 12.60 10.21
CA THR A 137 3.37 12.14 9.92
C THR A 137 3.15 10.65 10.21
N GLY A 138 4.21 9.91 10.51
CA GLY A 138 4.13 8.47 10.77
C GLY A 138 3.35 8.12 12.05
N PRO A 139 2.90 6.86 12.16
CA PRO A 139 2.24 6.39 13.37
C PRO A 139 3.23 6.31 14.53
N GLU A 140 2.75 6.61 15.75
CA GLU A 140 3.57 6.58 16.97
C GLU A 140 3.93 5.15 17.40
N GLU A 141 3.06 4.18 17.09
CA GLU A 141 3.24 2.77 17.41
C GLU A 141 3.06 1.88 16.16
N PRO A 142 3.70 0.69 16.11
CA PRO A 142 3.51 -0.27 15.02
C PRO A 142 2.07 -0.79 14.88
N VAL A 143 1.26 -0.68 15.94
CA VAL A 143 -0.14 -1.09 15.95
C VAL A 143 -1.02 0.15 16.12
N VAL A 144 -1.76 0.51 15.08
CA VAL A 144 -2.74 1.61 15.14
C VAL A 144 -4.13 1.01 15.23
N ARG A 145 -4.88 1.37 16.27
CA ARG A 145 -6.28 0.95 16.42
C ARG A 145 -7.21 2.06 15.98
N TRP A 146 -8.27 1.71 15.25
CA TRP A 146 -9.33 2.66 14.95
C TRP A 146 -10.09 2.98 16.22
N LYS A 147 -10.10 4.25 16.63
CA LYS A 147 -10.88 4.70 17.79
C LYS A 147 -12.36 4.64 17.43
N ASN A 148 -13.03 3.60 17.91
CA ASN A 148 -14.48 3.33 17.86
C ASN A 148 -15.14 3.45 16.46
N ARG A 149 -15.75 2.35 16.02
CA ARG A 149 -16.81 2.39 15.00
C ARG A 149 -18.07 3.03 15.55
#